data_AF-A0A392NWZ5-F1
#
_entry.id   AF-A0A392NWZ5-F1
#
_cell.length_a   1.000
_cell.length_b   1.000
_cell.length_c   1.000
_cell.angle_alpha   90.00
_cell.angle_beta   90.00
_cell.angle_gamma   90.00
#
_symmetry.space_group_name_H-M   'P 1'
#
loop_
_entity.id
_entity.type
_entity.pdbx_description
1 polymer ?
#
loop_
_entity_poly.entity_id
_entity_poly.type
_entity_poly.pdbx_seq_one_letter_code
_entity_poly.pdbx_strand_id
1 'polypeptide(L)'
;IVSLLLSYSAVDVNAINKQQETALDLADKLPYGSSALEIQEALSEYGAKYARHVGKVDEAMELKRTVSDIKHEVQSQLIQNEKTRRRVSGIAKELKKLHREAVQNTINSVTVVAVLFASIAFLAIFNLPGQYIMEGPQAGKSNIADHVGFQIFCLLNSTSLFISLAVVVVQITLVAWDTRAQRQIVSVVNKLMWAACACTCGAFLAIAFEVVGKKKWMAITITGLGIPILVGTLA
;
A
#
# COMPACT_ATOMS: atom_id res chain seq x y z
N ILE A 1 58.38 -54.02 2.44
CA ILE A 1 58.41 -53.26 3.72
C ILE A 1 57.73 -51.90 3.56
N VAL A 2 58.15 -51.05 2.61
CA VAL A 2 57.53 -49.73 2.37
C VAL A 2 56.02 -49.81 2.12
N SER A 3 55.57 -50.68 1.20
CA SER A 3 54.14 -50.86 0.91
C SER A 3 53.32 -51.37 2.12
N LEU A 4 53.95 -52.13 3.03
CA LEU A 4 53.31 -52.58 4.27
C LEU A 4 53.17 -51.43 5.26
N LEU A 5 54.17 -50.55 5.37
CA LEU A 5 54.09 -49.35 6.21
C LEU A 5 53.04 -48.36 5.70
N LEU A 6 52.92 -48.20 4.38
CA LEU A 6 51.90 -47.34 3.76
C LEU A 6 50.46 -47.84 3.94
N SER A 7 50.26 -49.14 4.20
CA SER A 7 48.93 -49.69 4.51
C SER A 7 48.40 -49.30 5.90
N TYR A 8 49.26 -48.78 6.80
CA TYR A 8 48.83 -48.32 8.13
C TYR A 8 48.42 -46.85 8.08
N SER A 9 47.16 -46.56 8.44
CA SER A 9 46.61 -45.19 8.47
C SER A 9 47.29 -44.25 9.49
N ALA A 10 48.07 -44.79 10.43
CA ALA A 10 48.82 -44.02 11.42
C ALA A 10 50.17 -43.48 10.91
N VAL A 11 50.60 -43.88 9.71
CA VAL A 11 51.88 -43.44 9.13
C VAL A 11 51.66 -42.14 8.36
N ASP A 12 52.29 -41.06 8.81
CA ASP A 12 52.31 -39.80 8.08
C ASP A 12 53.28 -39.89 6.90
N VAL A 13 52.74 -40.07 5.71
CA VAL A 13 53.46 -40.20 4.43
C VAL A 13 54.23 -38.92 4.08
N ASN A 14 53.82 -37.76 4.62
CA ASN A 14 54.42 -36.46 4.36
C ASN A 14 55.28 -35.94 5.53
N ALA A 15 55.64 -36.82 6.47
CA ALA A 15 56.54 -36.47 7.57
C ALA A 15 57.90 -35.98 7.05
N ILE A 16 58.39 -34.89 7.64
CA ILE A 16 59.65 -34.22 7.26
C ILE A 16 60.71 -34.54 8.31
N ASN A 17 61.87 -35.02 7.89
CA ASN A 17 62.99 -35.33 8.80
C ASN A 17 63.76 -34.05 9.23
N LYS A 18 64.77 -34.19 10.10
CA LYS A 18 65.63 -33.07 10.55
C LYS A 18 66.44 -32.41 9.42
N GLN A 19 66.53 -33.05 8.25
CA GLN A 19 67.24 -32.58 7.06
C GLN A 19 66.30 -31.91 6.05
N GLN A 20 65.02 -31.70 6.40
CA GLN A 20 63.99 -31.10 5.52
C GLN A 20 63.61 -31.99 4.32
N GLU A 21 63.59 -33.31 4.50
CA GLU A 21 63.33 -34.29 3.44
C GLU A 21 62.14 -35.19 3.81
N THR A 22 61.26 -35.46 2.84
CA THR A 22 60.19 -36.47 2.98
C THR A 22 60.65 -37.84 2.49
N ALA A 23 59.82 -38.86 2.71
CA ALA A 23 60.05 -40.20 2.17
C ALA A 23 60.23 -40.20 0.63
N LEU A 24 59.58 -39.26 -0.08
CA LEU A 24 59.71 -39.12 -1.53
C LEU A 24 61.04 -38.46 -1.93
N ASP A 25 61.52 -37.45 -1.19
CA ASP A 25 62.85 -36.85 -1.41
C ASP A 25 63.97 -37.87 -1.18
N LEU A 26 63.80 -38.79 -0.21
CA LEU A 26 64.75 -39.86 0.07
C LEU A 26 64.72 -40.96 -0.99
N ALA A 27 63.53 -41.30 -1.50
CA ALA A 27 63.38 -42.29 -2.58
C ALA A 27 64.05 -41.84 -3.89
N ASP A 28 64.01 -40.53 -4.18
CA ASP A 28 64.61 -39.93 -5.39
C ASP A 28 66.16 -39.98 -5.37
N LYS A 29 66.76 -40.10 -4.17
CA LYS A 29 68.22 -40.21 -3.99
C LYS A 29 68.76 -41.64 -4.07
N LEU A 30 67.88 -42.63 -4.16
CA LEU A 30 68.31 -44.03 -4.29
C LEU A 30 68.96 -44.24 -5.67
N PRO A 31 69.99 -45.10 -5.77
CA PRO A 31 70.59 -45.43 -7.05
C PRO A 31 69.53 -46.03 -7.99
N TYR A 32 69.53 -45.59 -9.25
CA TYR A 32 68.56 -46.01 -10.25
C TYR A 32 68.46 -47.54 -10.34
N GLY A 33 67.27 -48.05 -10.05
CA GLY A 33 66.93 -49.47 -10.10
C GLY A 33 65.42 -49.66 -10.07
N SER A 34 64.95 -50.84 -10.49
CA SER A 34 63.51 -51.19 -10.51
C SER A 34 62.86 -51.00 -9.14
N SER A 35 63.55 -51.36 -8.06
CA SER A 35 63.06 -51.19 -6.70
C SER A 35 62.92 -49.72 -6.26
N ALA A 36 63.74 -48.80 -6.78
CA ALA A 36 63.61 -47.37 -6.46
C ALA A 36 62.37 -46.77 -7.13
N LEU A 37 62.10 -47.15 -8.37
CA LEU A 37 60.89 -46.76 -9.11
C LEU A 37 59.62 -47.30 -8.44
N GLU A 38 59.59 -48.58 -8.06
CA GLU A 38 58.45 -49.18 -7.35
C GLU A 38 58.18 -48.48 -6.01
N ILE A 39 59.23 -48.07 -5.28
CA ILE A 39 59.09 -47.32 -4.02
C ILE A 39 58.55 -45.91 -4.29
N GLN A 40 59.04 -45.22 -5.32
CA GLN A 40 58.59 -43.88 -5.67
C GLN A 40 57.14 -43.87 -6.15
N GLU A 41 56.76 -44.85 -6.97
CA GLU A 41 55.39 -45.04 -7.45
C GLU A 41 54.44 -45.33 -6.28
N ALA A 42 54.78 -46.29 -5.41
CA ALA A 42 53.99 -46.59 -4.22
C ALA A 42 53.86 -45.40 -3.27
N LEU A 43 54.91 -44.59 -3.09
CA LEU A 43 54.83 -43.37 -2.28
C LEU A 43 53.91 -42.32 -2.96
N SER A 44 54.00 -42.16 -4.28
CA SER A 44 53.15 -41.22 -5.03
C SER A 44 51.67 -41.62 -5.01
N GLU A 45 51.36 -42.91 -5.11
CA GLU A 45 49.98 -43.43 -5.04
C GLU A 45 49.32 -43.12 -3.69
N TYR A 46 50.09 -43.16 -2.60
CA TYR A 46 49.62 -42.84 -1.26
C TYR A 46 49.70 -41.34 -0.92
N GLY A 47 49.92 -40.48 -1.93
CA GLY A 47 49.86 -39.03 -1.79
C GLY A 47 51.11 -38.41 -1.14
N ALA A 48 52.26 -39.08 -1.19
CA ALA A 48 53.53 -38.50 -0.79
C ALA A 48 53.88 -37.29 -1.68
N LYS A 49 54.35 -36.22 -1.05
CA LYS A 49 54.83 -35.02 -1.71
C LYS A 49 56.29 -34.80 -1.32
N TYR A 50 57.06 -34.17 -2.22
CA TYR A 50 58.37 -33.62 -1.88
C TYR A 50 58.22 -32.55 -0.78
N ALA A 51 59.20 -32.41 0.12
CA ALA A 51 59.15 -31.50 1.27
C ALA A 51 58.76 -30.06 0.88
N ARG A 52 59.24 -29.59 -0.27
CA ARG A 52 58.92 -28.26 -0.85
C ARG A 52 57.45 -28.01 -1.21
N HIS A 53 56.63 -29.07 -1.25
CA HIS A 53 55.21 -29.07 -1.60
C HIS A 53 54.31 -29.56 -0.46
N VAL A 54 54.88 -30.06 0.65
CA VAL A 54 54.14 -30.38 1.87
C VAL A 54 53.71 -29.07 2.54
N GLY A 55 52.43 -28.92 2.83
CA GLY A 55 51.87 -27.71 3.46
C GLY A 55 51.60 -26.53 2.53
N LYS A 56 52.00 -26.58 1.25
CA LYS A 56 51.53 -25.62 0.23
C LYS A 56 50.14 -26.02 -0.23
N VAL A 57 49.13 -25.44 0.39
CA VAL A 57 47.77 -25.42 -0.17
C VAL A 57 47.85 -24.58 -1.44
N ASP A 58 47.28 -25.08 -2.53
CA ASP A 58 47.30 -24.39 -3.82
C ASP A 58 46.37 -23.16 -3.71
N GLU A 59 46.89 -22.04 -3.22
CA GLU A 59 46.15 -20.80 -2.93
C GLU A 59 45.31 -20.35 -4.15
N ALA A 60 45.79 -20.62 -5.36
CA ALA A 60 45.08 -20.38 -6.60
C ALA A 60 43.81 -21.24 -6.74
N MET A 61 43.83 -22.48 -6.24
CA MET A 61 42.68 -23.39 -6.25
C MET A 61 41.64 -23.01 -5.19
N GLU A 62 42.06 -22.60 -3.99
CA GLU A 62 41.14 -22.09 -2.96
C GLU A 62 40.49 -20.79 -3.40
N LEU A 63 41.27 -19.84 -3.93
CA LEU A 63 40.73 -18.59 -4.47
C LEU A 63 39.72 -18.85 -5.59
N LYS A 64 40.00 -19.81 -6.49
CA LYS A 64 39.05 -20.21 -7.54
C LYS A 64 37.75 -20.76 -6.97
N ARG A 65 37.81 -21.57 -5.90
CA ARG A 65 36.60 -22.04 -5.20
C ARG A 65 35.83 -20.88 -4.59
N THR A 66 36.49 -20.01 -3.84
CA THR A 66 35.83 -18.85 -3.22
C THR A 66 35.20 -17.93 -4.26
N VAL A 67 35.87 -17.67 -5.38
CA VAL A 67 35.31 -16.87 -6.50
C VAL A 67 34.12 -17.58 -7.14
N SER A 68 34.16 -18.90 -7.28
CA SER A 68 33.04 -19.70 -7.78
C SER A 68 31.83 -19.64 -6.85
N ASP A 69 32.05 -19.75 -5.54
CA ASP A 69 31.00 -19.68 -4.53
C ASP A 69 30.36 -18.30 -4.48
N ILE A 70 31.18 -17.23 -4.49
CA ILE A 70 30.69 -15.85 -4.59
C ILE A 70 29.88 -15.65 -5.88
N LYS A 71 30.36 -16.16 -7.01
CA LYS A 71 29.65 -16.05 -8.29
C LYS A 71 28.27 -16.70 -8.20
N HIS A 72 28.18 -17.89 -7.62
CA HIS A 72 26.91 -18.60 -7.49
C HIS A 72 25.95 -17.86 -6.54
N GLU A 73 26.46 -17.37 -5.41
CA GLU A 73 25.69 -16.60 -4.42
C GLU A 73 25.16 -15.27 -5.01
N VAL A 74 25.99 -14.55 -5.76
CA VAL A 74 25.55 -13.33 -6.45
C VAL A 74 24.47 -13.63 -7.48
N GLN A 75 24.59 -14.74 -8.23
CA GLN A 75 23.55 -15.14 -9.17
C GLN A 75 22.23 -15.51 -8.47
N SER A 76 22.26 -16.23 -7.35
CA SER A 76 21.04 -16.52 -6.58
C SER A 76 20.40 -15.25 -6.03
N GLN A 77 21.19 -14.31 -5.53
CA GLN A 77 20.70 -13.01 -5.06
C GLN A 77 20.05 -12.20 -6.18
N LEU A 78 20.65 -12.15 -7.37
CA LEU A 78 20.07 -11.45 -8.52
C LEU A 78 18.71 -12.05 -8.92
N ILE A 79 18.61 -13.39 -8.97
CA ILE A 79 17.35 -14.09 -9.28
C ILE A 79 16.30 -13.82 -8.20
N GLN A 80 16.70 -13.84 -6.92
CA GLN A 80 15.78 -13.51 -5.83
C GLN A 80 15.32 -12.05 -5.90
N ASN A 81 16.22 -11.12 -6.18
CA ASN A 81 15.91 -9.70 -6.29
C ASN A 81 14.95 -9.43 -7.46
N GLU A 82 15.15 -10.11 -8.61
CA GLU A 82 14.22 -10.04 -9.72
C GLU A 82 12.82 -10.58 -9.36
N LYS A 83 12.75 -11.74 -8.68
CA LYS A 83 11.47 -12.30 -8.20
C LYS A 83 10.77 -11.36 -7.22
N THR A 84 11.51 -10.80 -6.27
CA THR A 84 11.01 -9.82 -5.31
C THR A 84 10.49 -8.57 -6.02
N ARG A 85 11.25 -8.03 -6.97
CA ARG A 85 10.84 -6.86 -7.77
C ARG A 85 9.55 -7.13 -8.55
N ARG A 86 9.39 -8.31 -9.15
CA ARG A 86 8.14 -8.70 -9.82
C ARG A 86 6.96 -8.79 -8.85
N ARG A 87 7.14 -9.38 -7.67
CA ARG A 87 6.10 -9.45 -6.62
C ARG A 87 5.69 -8.06 -6.12
N VAL A 88 6.68 -7.21 -5.80
CA VAL A 88 6.44 -5.84 -5.35
C VAL A 88 5.71 -5.02 -6.42
N SER A 89 6.08 -5.18 -7.70
CA SER A 89 5.37 -4.56 -8.82
C SER A 89 3.91 -5.04 -8.92
N GLY A 90 3.65 -6.34 -8.71
CA GLY A 90 2.30 -6.89 -8.63
C GLY A 90 1.49 -6.28 -7.49
N ILE A 91 2.05 -6.22 -6.28
CA ILE A 91 1.42 -5.60 -5.11
C ILE A 91 1.10 -4.12 -5.36
N ALA A 92 2.03 -3.37 -5.96
CA ALA A 92 1.82 -1.97 -6.29
C ALA A 92 0.68 -1.76 -7.30
N LYS A 93 0.52 -2.67 -8.28
CA LYS A 93 -0.60 -2.65 -9.23
C LYS A 93 -1.94 -2.93 -8.54
N GLU A 94 -1.99 -3.95 -7.68
CA GLU A 94 -3.19 -4.28 -6.91
C GLU A 94 -3.58 -3.15 -5.95
N LEU A 95 -2.62 -2.54 -5.25
CA LEU A 95 -2.87 -1.37 -4.41
C LEU A 95 -3.43 -0.18 -5.21
N LYS A 96 -2.91 0.06 -6.42
CA LYS A 96 -3.44 1.11 -7.29
C LYS A 96 -4.88 0.81 -7.72
N LYS A 97 -5.20 -0.45 -8.00
CA LYS A 97 -6.54 -0.90 -8.34
C LYS A 97 -7.51 -0.72 -7.16
N LEU A 98 -7.13 -1.21 -5.98
CA LEU A 98 -7.92 -1.05 -4.75
C LEU A 98 -8.16 0.42 -4.41
N HIS A 99 -7.16 1.28 -4.56
CA HIS A 99 -7.33 2.72 -4.31
C HIS A 99 -8.29 3.36 -5.33
N ARG A 100 -8.21 2.97 -6.60
CA ARG A 100 -9.15 3.44 -7.64
C ARG A 100 -10.58 2.96 -7.36
N GLU A 101 -10.76 1.69 -6.98
CA GLU A 101 -12.06 1.12 -6.63
C GLU A 101 -12.65 1.79 -5.38
N ALA A 102 -11.84 1.99 -4.33
CA ALA A 102 -12.26 2.69 -3.12
C ALA A 102 -12.72 4.12 -3.43
N VAL A 103 -11.95 4.87 -4.23
CA VAL A 103 -12.32 6.22 -4.69
C VAL A 103 -13.64 6.20 -5.45
N GLN A 104 -13.81 5.27 -6.40
CA GLN A 104 -15.05 5.18 -7.19
C GLN A 104 -16.26 4.80 -6.33
N ASN A 105 -16.09 3.94 -5.34
CA ASN A 105 -17.15 3.55 -4.42
C ASN A 105 -17.58 4.72 -3.53
N THR A 106 -16.63 5.47 -2.96
CA THR A 106 -16.91 6.69 -2.19
C THR A 106 -17.65 7.71 -3.05
N ILE A 107 -17.15 7.96 -4.27
CA ILE A 107 -17.78 8.81 -5.28
C ILE A 107 -19.25 8.43 -5.50
N ASN A 108 -19.52 7.15 -5.75
CA ASN A 108 -20.87 6.68 -6.05
C ASN A 108 -21.80 6.88 -4.84
N SER A 109 -21.34 6.54 -3.64
CA SER A 109 -22.09 6.75 -2.40
C SER A 109 -22.40 8.23 -2.15
N VAL A 110 -21.42 9.12 -2.31
CA VAL A 110 -21.58 10.57 -2.14
C VAL A 110 -22.56 11.13 -3.18
N THR A 111 -22.52 10.65 -4.42
CA THR A 111 -23.45 11.06 -5.49
C THR A 111 -24.90 10.80 -5.09
N VAL A 112 -25.18 9.59 -4.59
CA VAL A 112 -26.52 9.19 -4.18
C VAL A 112 -27.06 10.11 -3.08
N VAL A 113 -26.22 10.40 -2.07
CA VAL A 113 -26.60 11.31 -0.97
C VAL A 113 -26.81 12.74 -1.49
N ALA A 114 -25.99 13.23 -2.43
CA ALA A 114 -26.13 14.56 -2.99
C ALA A 114 -27.43 14.70 -3.80
N VAL A 115 -27.77 13.71 -4.63
CA VAL A 115 -29.04 13.67 -5.37
C VAL A 115 -30.23 13.64 -4.41
N LEU A 116 -30.13 12.90 -3.30
CA LEU A 116 -31.17 12.86 -2.27
C LEU A 116 -31.41 14.24 -1.64
N PHE A 117 -30.35 14.95 -1.24
CA PHE A 117 -30.48 16.31 -0.70
C PHE A 117 -31.06 17.29 -1.72
N ALA A 118 -30.58 17.25 -2.97
CA ALA A 118 -31.13 18.08 -4.04
C ALA A 118 -32.63 17.84 -4.24
N SER A 119 -33.07 16.58 -4.19
CA SER A 119 -34.48 16.19 -4.37
C SER A 119 -35.35 16.68 -3.22
N ILE A 120 -34.90 16.52 -1.96
CA ILE A 120 -35.61 16.99 -0.77
C ILE A 120 -35.69 18.52 -0.78
N ALA A 121 -34.59 19.20 -1.08
CA ALA A 121 -34.55 20.67 -1.16
C ALA A 121 -35.48 21.20 -2.25
N PHE A 122 -35.47 20.58 -3.43
CA PHE A 122 -36.35 20.94 -4.55
C PHE A 122 -37.83 20.79 -4.17
N LEU A 123 -38.21 19.64 -3.60
CA LEU A 123 -39.58 19.41 -3.13
C LEU A 123 -39.99 20.44 -2.07
N ALA A 124 -39.11 20.75 -1.12
CA ALA A 124 -39.41 21.66 -0.03
C ALA A 124 -39.53 23.14 -0.46
N ILE A 125 -38.90 23.55 -1.56
CA ILE A 125 -39.05 24.90 -2.13
C ILE A 125 -40.36 25.04 -2.90
N PHE A 126 -40.71 24.02 -3.71
CA PHE A 126 -41.82 24.13 -4.68
C PHE A 126 -43.14 23.54 -4.19
N ASN A 127 -43.14 22.73 -3.13
CA ASN A 127 -44.37 22.17 -2.54
C ASN A 127 -44.57 22.66 -1.10
N LEU A 128 -45.27 23.79 -0.96
CA LEU A 128 -45.78 24.27 0.33
C LEU A 128 -47.30 24.06 0.42
N PRO A 129 -47.78 22.88 0.87
CA PRO A 129 -49.21 22.59 0.93
C PRO A 129 -49.95 23.57 1.85
N GLY A 130 -51.01 24.18 1.34
CA GLY A 130 -51.90 25.07 2.12
C GLY A 130 -51.35 26.47 2.41
N GLN A 131 -50.22 26.86 1.81
CA GLN A 131 -49.58 28.16 2.05
C GLN A 131 -49.77 29.17 0.92
N TYR A 132 -50.29 28.78 -0.25
CA TYR A 132 -50.44 29.72 -1.37
C TYR A 132 -51.77 30.50 -1.29
N ILE A 133 -51.71 31.81 -1.56
CA ILE A 133 -52.90 32.64 -1.72
C ILE A 133 -53.64 32.19 -3.00
N MET A 134 -54.90 31.79 -2.87
CA MET A 134 -55.70 31.22 -3.96
C MET A 134 -56.45 32.27 -4.80
N GLU A 135 -56.74 33.45 -4.25
CA GLU A 135 -57.56 34.48 -4.91
C GLU A 135 -56.98 35.89 -4.74
N GLY A 136 -57.19 36.75 -5.76
CA GLY A 136 -56.79 38.16 -5.77
C GLY A 136 -55.49 38.48 -6.53
N PRO A 137 -55.04 39.76 -6.54
CA PRO A 137 -53.86 40.22 -7.30
C PRO A 137 -52.52 39.60 -6.86
N GLN A 138 -52.49 38.97 -5.68
CA GLN A 138 -51.31 38.29 -5.12
C GLN A 138 -51.47 36.75 -5.09
N ALA A 139 -52.41 36.21 -5.87
CA ALA A 139 -52.56 34.77 -6.01
C ALA A 139 -51.23 34.10 -6.43
N GLY A 140 -50.85 33.04 -5.72
CA GLY A 140 -49.55 32.35 -5.87
C GLY A 140 -48.44 32.79 -4.92
N LYS A 141 -48.59 33.89 -4.16
CA LYS A 141 -47.66 34.23 -3.06
C LYS A 141 -47.89 33.30 -1.86
N SER A 142 -46.83 32.88 -1.18
CA SER A 142 -46.93 32.13 0.08
C SER A 142 -47.40 33.06 1.21
N ASN A 143 -48.34 32.61 2.05
CA ASN A 143 -48.92 33.36 3.17
C ASN A 143 -47.86 33.72 4.24
N ILE A 144 -46.76 32.97 4.27
CA ILE A 144 -45.60 33.17 5.16
C ILE A 144 -44.40 33.77 4.40
N ALA A 145 -44.56 34.23 3.16
CA ALA A 145 -43.47 34.81 2.36
C ALA A 145 -42.78 36.04 3.02
N ASP A 146 -43.52 36.81 3.82
CA ASP A 146 -42.99 38.01 4.48
C ASP A 146 -42.33 37.70 5.84
N HIS A 147 -42.32 36.44 6.27
CA HIS A 147 -41.66 36.02 7.51
C HIS A 147 -40.15 35.82 7.31
N VAL A 148 -39.36 36.33 8.24
CA VAL A 148 -37.89 36.27 8.20
C VAL A 148 -37.38 34.83 8.19
N GLY A 149 -37.98 33.91 8.96
CA GLY A 149 -37.56 32.52 8.98
C GLY A 149 -37.83 31.79 7.66
N PHE A 150 -38.88 32.17 6.93
CA PHE A 150 -39.15 31.61 5.60
C PHE A 150 -38.16 32.11 4.54
N GLN A 151 -37.73 33.38 4.62
CA GLN A 151 -36.69 33.92 3.74
C GLN A 151 -35.34 33.21 3.98
N ILE A 152 -34.98 32.99 5.25
CA ILE A 152 -33.78 32.23 5.63
C ILE A 152 -33.88 30.78 5.15
N PHE A 153 -35.04 30.15 5.31
CA PHE A 153 -35.31 28.81 4.79
C PHE A 153 -35.08 28.75 3.27
N CYS A 154 -35.70 29.64 2.50
CA CYS A 154 -35.56 29.66 1.05
C CYS A 154 -34.10 29.86 0.60
N LEU A 155 -33.36 30.78 1.24
CA LEU A 155 -31.95 31.02 0.93
C LEU A 155 -31.07 29.81 1.26
N LEU A 156 -31.16 29.27 2.48
CA LEU A 156 -30.34 28.13 2.90
C LEU A 156 -30.70 26.86 2.11
N ASN A 157 -31.98 26.62 1.84
CA ASN A 157 -32.42 25.45 1.08
C ASN A 157 -32.02 25.54 -0.40
N SER A 158 -32.08 26.74 -1.00
CA SER A 158 -31.62 26.96 -2.37
C SER A 158 -30.10 26.80 -2.49
N THR A 159 -29.32 27.34 -1.55
CA THR A 159 -27.86 27.14 -1.54
C THR A 159 -27.50 25.66 -1.39
N SER A 160 -28.20 24.91 -0.52
CA SER A 160 -28.00 23.47 -0.40
C SER A 160 -28.27 22.74 -1.72
N LEU A 161 -29.40 23.04 -2.37
CA LEU A 161 -29.75 22.47 -3.67
C LEU A 161 -28.66 22.72 -4.71
N PHE A 162 -28.19 23.96 -4.86
CA PHE A 162 -27.15 24.30 -5.84
C PHE A 162 -25.80 23.65 -5.52
N ILE A 163 -25.40 23.57 -4.24
CA ILE A 163 -24.18 22.87 -3.83
C ILE A 163 -24.30 21.37 -4.14
N SER A 164 -25.44 20.74 -3.83
CA SER A 164 -25.69 19.33 -4.14
C SER A 164 -25.65 19.04 -5.65
N LEU A 165 -26.26 19.90 -6.48
CA LEU A 165 -26.17 19.76 -7.94
C LEU A 165 -24.74 19.98 -8.45
N ALA A 166 -24.01 20.96 -7.92
CA ALA A 166 -22.62 21.20 -8.28
C ALA A 166 -21.74 20.00 -7.95
N VAL A 167 -21.95 19.36 -6.78
CA VAL A 167 -21.29 18.10 -6.41
C VAL A 167 -21.56 17.01 -7.46
N VAL A 168 -22.81 16.84 -7.89
CA VAL A 168 -23.17 15.84 -8.93
C VAL A 168 -22.50 16.16 -10.28
N VAL A 169 -22.46 17.43 -10.70
CA VAL A 169 -21.80 17.83 -11.95
C VAL A 169 -20.30 17.56 -11.90
N VAL A 170 -19.63 17.98 -10.83
CA VAL A 170 -18.21 17.66 -10.59
C VAL A 170 -17.99 16.15 -10.63
N GLN A 171 -18.93 15.39 -10.06
CA GLN A 171 -18.84 13.96 -9.99
C GLN A 171 -18.92 13.25 -11.34
N ILE A 172 -19.81 13.71 -12.23
CA ILE A 172 -19.90 13.21 -13.61
C ILE A 172 -18.60 13.51 -14.36
N THR A 173 -18.01 14.71 -14.17
CA THR A 173 -16.75 15.08 -14.82
C THR A 173 -15.53 14.29 -14.31
N LEU A 174 -15.56 13.83 -13.06
CA LEU A 174 -14.46 13.08 -12.44
C LEU A 174 -14.29 11.65 -12.98
N VAL A 175 -15.38 11.02 -13.43
CA VAL A 175 -15.32 9.68 -14.04
C VAL A 175 -14.42 9.68 -15.29
N ALA A 176 -14.25 10.84 -15.93
CA ALA A 176 -13.40 11.01 -17.10
C ALA A 176 -11.92 11.32 -16.80
N TRP A 177 -11.51 11.52 -15.54
CA TRP A 177 -10.16 12.03 -15.19
C TRP A 177 -9.24 11.01 -14.51
N ASP A 178 -7.91 11.22 -14.62
CA ASP A 178 -6.85 10.39 -14.05
C ASP A 178 -6.81 10.39 -12.50
N THR A 179 -6.44 9.23 -11.95
CA THR A 179 -6.46 8.82 -10.53
C THR A 179 -5.73 9.73 -9.53
N ARG A 180 -4.72 10.51 -9.94
CA ARG A 180 -4.04 11.45 -9.02
C ARG A 180 -4.88 12.69 -8.72
N ALA A 181 -5.49 13.28 -9.75
CA ALA A 181 -6.37 14.44 -9.59
C ALA A 181 -7.66 14.05 -8.85
N GLN A 182 -8.16 12.84 -9.08
CA GLN A 182 -9.33 12.29 -8.40
C GLN A 182 -9.19 12.35 -6.87
N ARG A 183 -8.01 12.04 -6.30
CA ARG A 183 -7.84 12.03 -4.84
C ARG A 183 -8.00 13.40 -4.20
N GLN A 184 -7.48 14.45 -4.84
CA GLN A 184 -7.58 15.82 -4.31
C GLN A 184 -9.01 16.33 -4.43
N ILE A 185 -9.69 16.03 -5.54
CA ILE A 185 -11.06 16.49 -5.78
C ILE A 185 -12.06 15.74 -4.89
N VAL A 186 -11.85 14.44 -4.60
CA VAL A 186 -12.66 13.70 -3.61
C VAL A 186 -12.63 14.39 -2.24
N SER A 187 -11.48 14.92 -1.82
CA SER A 187 -11.39 15.69 -0.57
C SER A 187 -12.23 16.98 -0.62
N VAL A 188 -12.21 17.69 -1.75
CA VAL A 188 -13.02 18.91 -1.95
C VAL A 188 -14.52 18.58 -1.98
N VAL A 189 -14.91 17.54 -2.72
CA VAL A 189 -16.29 17.06 -2.79
C VAL A 189 -16.81 16.65 -1.41
N ASN A 190 -16.00 15.94 -0.62
CA ASN A 190 -16.36 15.61 0.75
C ASN A 190 -16.62 16.88 1.58
N LYS A 191 -15.78 17.92 1.47
CA LYS A 191 -16.01 19.20 2.17
C LYS A 191 -17.29 19.91 1.71
N LEU A 192 -17.58 19.90 0.40
CA LEU A 192 -18.82 20.47 -0.14
C LEU A 192 -20.06 19.72 0.35
N MET A 193 -19.97 18.40 0.53
CA MET A 193 -21.05 17.60 1.10
C MET A 193 -21.36 18.02 2.55
N TRP A 194 -20.32 18.21 3.39
CA TRP A 194 -20.51 18.72 4.76
C TRP A 194 -21.17 20.10 4.79
N ALA A 195 -20.78 20.98 3.87
CA ALA A 195 -21.39 22.30 3.73
C ALA A 195 -22.88 22.20 3.34
N ALA A 196 -23.23 21.35 2.36
CA ALA A 196 -24.62 21.12 1.95
C ALA A 196 -25.47 20.55 3.11
N CYS A 197 -24.91 19.62 3.88
CA CYS A 197 -25.56 19.06 5.07
C CYS A 197 -25.86 20.17 6.10
N ALA A 198 -24.87 21.00 6.44
CA ALA A 198 -25.05 22.12 7.37
C ALA A 198 -26.11 23.13 6.89
N CYS A 199 -26.09 23.49 5.59
CA CYS A 199 -27.09 24.39 5.00
C CYS A 199 -28.50 23.78 5.05
N THR A 200 -28.64 22.49 4.74
CA THR A 200 -29.93 21.78 4.80
C THR A 200 -30.48 21.75 6.22
N CYS A 201 -29.65 21.43 7.21
CA CYS A 201 -30.06 21.43 8.62
C CYS A 201 -30.45 22.83 9.10
N GLY A 202 -29.71 23.87 8.70
CA GLY A 202 -30.07 25.26 8.97
C GLY A 202 -31.42 25.64 8.36
N ALA A 203 -31.69 25.23 7.12
CA ALA A 203 -32.97 25.46 6.47
C ALA A 203 -34.12 24.76 7.22
N PHE A 204 -33.95 23.48 7.55
CA PHE A 204 -34.95 22.71 8.29
C PHE A 204 -35.24 23.30 9.68
N LEU A 205 -34.22 23.80 10.38
CA LEU A 205 -34.42 24.51 11.65
C LEU A 205 -35.20 25.80 11.42
N ALA A 206 -34.82 26.62 10.44
CA ALA A 206 -35.48 27.90 10.14
C ALA A 206 -36.98 27.73 9.88
N ILE A 207 -37.36 26.75 9.05
CA ILE A 207 -38.78 26.47 8.79
C ILE A 207 -39.48 25.83 9.99
N ALA A 208 -38.80 24.97 10.76
CA ALA A 208 -39.38 24.38 11.98
C ALA A 208 -39.71 25.45 13.03
N PHE A 209 -38.87 26.48 13.19
CA PHE A 209 -39.14 27.60 14.09
C PHE A 209 -40.35 28.44 13.64
N GLU A 210 -40.54 28.63 12.34
CA GLU A 210 -41.74 29.32 11.81
C GLU A 210 -43.01 28.47 11.95
N VAL A 211 -42.96 27.18 11.60
CA VAL A 211 -44.12 26.26 11.66
C VAL A 211 -44.62 26.05 13.10
N VAL A 212 -43.70 26.00 14.08
CA VAL A 212 -44.06 25.83 15.50
C VAL A 212 -44.72 27.08 16.10
N GLY A 213 -44.49 28.26 15.51
CA GLY A 213 -45.09 29.53 15.94
C GLY A 213 -44.85 29.82 17.43
N LYS A 214 -45.91 30.21 18.16
CA LYS A 214 -45.80 30.66 19.57
C LYS A 214 -45.45 29.54 20.58
N LYS A 215 -45.52 28.26 20.21
CA LYS A 215 -45.26 27.12 21.11
C LYS A 215 -43.77 26.76 21.15
N LYS A 216 -42.95 27.67 21.69
CA LYS A 216 -41.48 27.58 21.77
C LYS A 216 -40.93 26.23 22.26
N TRP A 217 -41.66 25.51 23.12
CA TRP A 217 -41.24 24.22 23.66
C TRP A 217 -41.01 23.15 22.57
N MET A 218 -41.85 23.12 21.53
CA MET A 218 -41.72 22.13 20.44
C MET A 218 -40.52 22.40 19.53
N ALA A 219 -40.15 23.67 19.34
CA ALA A 219 -38.95 24.03 18.58
C ALA A 219 -37.68 23.72 19.38
N ILE A 220 -37.71 23.93 20.71
CA ILE A 220 -36.60 23.60 21.61
C ILE A 220 -36.37 22.09 21.66
N THR A 221 -37.43 21.26 21.68
CA THR A 221 -37.27 19.79 21.67
C THR A 221 -36.73 19.28 20.34
N ILE A 222 -37.20 19.81 19.20
CA ILE A 222 -36.69 19.45 17.87
C ILE A 222 -35.21 19.84 17.73
N THR A 223 -34.85 21.04 18.18
CA THR A 223 -33.47 21.53 18.13
C THR A 223 -32.56 20.73 19.08
N GLY A 224 -33.06 20.42 20.28
CA GLY A 224 -32.35 19.62 21.28
C GLY A 224 -32.16 18.15 20.88
N LEU A 225 -33.02 17.59 20.03
CA LEU A 225 -32.83 16.27 19.43
C LEU A 225 -31.93 16.31 18.18
N GLY A 226 -32.11 17.31 17.32
CA GLY A 226 -31.40 17.39 16.04
C GLY A 226 -29.93 17.75 16.18
N ILE A 227 -29.59 18.71 17.04
CA ILE A 227 -28.20 19.18 17.19
C ILE A 227 -27.26 18.06 17.69
N PRO A 228 -27.58 17.26 18.74
CA PRO A 228 -26.69 16.20 19.20
C PRO A 228 -26.51 15.08 18.17
N ILE A 229 -27.56 14.77 17.39
CA ILE A 229 -27.48 13.76 16.33
C ILE A 229 -26.54 14.26 15.22
N LEU A 230 -26.62 15.54 14.85
CA LEU A 230 -25.73 16.16 13.85
C LEU A 230 -24.29 16.30 14.35
N VAL A 231 -24.10 16.71 15.60
CA VAL A 231 -22.76 16.82 16.20
C VAL A 231 -22.14 15.44 16.38
N GLY A 232 -22.94 14.44 16.77
CA GLY A 232 -22.50 13.06 16.94
C GLY A 232 -22.17 12.34 15.64
N THR A 233 -22.68 12.80 14.49
CA THR A 233 -22.25 12.30 13.17
C THR A 233 -21.07 13.05 12.58
N LEU A 234 -20.78 14.27 13.06
CA LEU A 234 -19.62 15.08 12.68
C LEU A 234 -18.34 14.76 13.47
N ALA A 235 -18.46 14.24 14.70
CA ALA A 235 -17.35 13.90 15.60
C ALA A 235 -16.80 12.49 15.33
#